data_AF-A0A8S2SSH3-F1
#
_entry.id   AF-A0A8S2SSH3-F1
#
_cell.length_a   1.000
_cell.length_b   1.000
_cell.length_c   1.000
_cell.angle_alpha   90.00
_cell.angle_beta   90.00
_cell.angle_gamma   90.00
#
_symmetry.space_group_name_H-M   'P 1'
#
loop_
_entity.id
_entity.type
_entity.pdbx_description
1 polymer ?
#
loop_
_entity_poly.entity_id
_entity_poly.type
_entity_poly.pdbx_seq_one_letter_code
_entity_poly.pdbx_strand_id
1 'polypeptide(L)' 'MAAGYPPFYADQPIQIYEKIVQGKFKFPSHFSSDLKDLVRNLLQADLT' A
#
# COMPACT_ATOMS: atom_id res chain seq x y z
N MET A 1 -7.60 -3.60 -11.76
CA MET A 1 -7.12 -3.31 -10.39
C MET A 1 -6.83 -4.63 -9.69
N ALA A 2 -5.65 -4.85 -9.09
CA ALA A 2 -5.19 -6.18 -8.67
C ALA A 2 -5.68 -6.66 -7.29
N ALA A 3 -5.92 -5.73 -6.36
CA ALA A 3 -6.37 -6.06 -4.99
C ALA A 3 -7.88 -5.94 -4.78
N GLY A 4 -8.58 -5.14 -5.58
CA GLY A 4 -10.01 -4.84 -5.40
C GLY A 4 -10.32 -3.83 -4.28
N TYR A 5 -9.31 -3.38 -3.53
CA TYR A 5 -9.40 -2.36 -2.48
C TYR A 5 -8.13 -1.48 -2.47
N PRO A 6 -8.19 -0.24 -1.96
CA PRO A 6 -7.02 0.63 -1.87
C PRO A 6 -6.03 0.16 -0.78
N PRO A 7 -4.71 0.37 -0.96
CA PRO A 7 -3.68 -0.08 0.00
C PRO A 7 -3.80 0.58 1.38
N PHE A 8 -4.37 1.79 1.44
CA PHE A 8 -4.65 2.52 2.67
C PHE A 8 -6.15 2.83 2.75
N TYR A 9 -6.82 2.32 3.78
CA TYR A 9 -8.23 2.60 4.08
C TYR A 9 -8.46 2.62 5.58
N ALA A 10 -9.39 3.46 6.03
CA ALA A 10 -9.85 3.57 7.40
C ALA A 10 -11.17 4.35 7.44
N ASP A 11 -11.87 4.31 8.57
CA ASP A 11 -13.16 5.00 8.75
C ASP A 11 -13.01 6.53 8.86
N GLN A 12 -11.84 7.00 9.32
CA GLN A 12 -11.54 8.41 9.50
C GLN A 12 -10.39 8.85 8.59
N PRO A 13 -10.50 10.02 7.92
CA PRO A 13 -9.44 10.52 7.04
C PRO A 13 -8.07 10.62 7.72
N ILE A 14 -8.03 11.04 8.99
CA ILE A 14 -6.79 11.15 9.79
C ILE A 14 -6.03 9.82 9.84
N GLN A 15 -6.74 8.70 10.01
CA GLN A 15 -6.14 7.36 10.09
C GLN A 15 -5.63 6.89 8.72
N ILE A 16 -6.24 7.35 7.62
CA ILE A 16 -5.73 7.08 6.28
C ILE A 16 -4.38 7.78 6.10
N TYR A 17 -4.28 9.06 6.50
CA TYR A 17 -3.03 9.82 6.42
C TYR A 17 -1.93 9.20 7.28
N GLU A 18 -2.23 8.77 8.51
CA GLU A 18 -1.27 8.06 9.36
C GLU A 18 -0.76 6.78 8.69
N LYS A 19 -1.63 6.01 8.04
CA LYS A 19 -1.23 4.78 7.31
C LYS A 19 -0.37 5.08 6.09
N ILE A 20 -0.67 6.16 5.35
CA ILE A 20 0.13 6.61 4.20
C ILE A 20 1.53 6.99 4.68
N VAL A 21 1.65 7.80 5.72
CA VAL A 21 2.95 8.25 6.27
C VAL A 21 3.74 7.08 6.86
N GLN A 22 3.08 6.12 7.50
CA GLN A 22 3.75 4.90 7.97
C GLN A 22 4.27 4.01 6.85
N GLY A 23 3.74 4.13 5.62
CA GLY A 23 4.12 3.29 4.48
C GLY A 23 3.81 1.80 4.67
N LYS A 24 2.99 1.44 5.66
CA LYS A 24 2.67 0.04 5.99
C LYS A 24 1.39 -0.39 5.30
N PHE A 25 1.50 -1.32 4.35
CA PHE A 25 0.37 -1.93 3.68
C PHE A 25 0.57 -3.45 3.54
N LYS A 26 -0.54 -4.19 3.36
CA LYS A 26 -0.53 -5.65 3.24
C LYS A 26 -0.82 -6.07 1.80
N PHE A 27 -0.06 -7.05 1.32
CA PHE A 27 -0.28 -7.68 0.03
C PHE A 27 -1.31 -8.80 0.13
N PRO A 28 -2.28 -8.89 -0.81
CA PRO A 28 -3.10 -10.08 -0.96
C PRO A 28 -2.27 -11.33 -1.25
N SER A 29 -2.78 -12.50 -0.83
CA SER A 29 -2.10 -13.79 -1.00
C SER A 29 -1.83 -14.14 -2.47
N HIS A 30 -2.72 -13.72 -3.37
CA HIS A 30 -2.67 -13.99 -4.81
C HIS A 30 -1.72 -13.07 -5.58
N PHE A 31 -1.05 -12.12 -4.93
CA PHE A 31 -0.07 -11.27 -5.62
C PHE A 31 1.20 -12.08 -5.94
N SER A 32 1.61 -12.05 -7.22
CA SER A 32 2.91 -12.57 -7.66
C SER A 32 4.06 -11.79 -7.02
N SER A 33 5.25 -12.40 -6.98
CA SER A 33 6.49 -11.76 -6.53
C SER A 33 6.73 -10.43 -7.24
N ASP A 34 6.57 -10.42 -8.56
CA ASP A 34 6.92 -9.29 -9.42
C ASP A 34 5.95 -8.13 -9.20
N LEU A 35 4.66 -8.44 -9.01
CA LEU A 35 3.67 -7.42 -8.67
C LEU A 35 3.91 -6.84 -7.27
N LYS A 36 4.30 -7.67 -6.29
CA LYS A 36 4.66 -7.16 -4.96
C LYS A 36 5.85 -6.22 -5.04
N ASP A 37 6.86 -6.57 -5.83
CA ASP A 37 8.05 -5.75 -6.02
C ASP A 37 7.73 -4.41 -6.68
N LEU A 38 6.99 -4.44 -7.80
CA LEU A 38 6.51 -3.23 -8.47
C LEU A 38 5.73 -2.32 -7.52
N VAL A 39 4.79 -2.87 -6.76
CA VAL A 39 3.96 -2.08 -5.84
C VAL A 39 4.78 -1.54 -4.67
N ARG A 40 5.81 -2.26 -4.18
CA ARG A 40 6.75 -1.72 -3.18
C ARG A 40 7.52 -0.52 -3.71
N ASN A 41 8.07 -0.64 -4.92
CA ASN A 41 8.85 0.44 -5.54
C ASN A 41 7.97 1.67 -5.86
N LEU A 42 6.69 1.47 -6.18
CA LEU A 42 5.75 2.57 -6.44
C LEU A 42 5.22 3.23 -5.16
N LEU A 43 5.03 2.47 -4.08
CA LEU A 43 4.53 2.97 -2.79
C LEU A 43 5.66 3.25 -1.80
N GLN A 44 6.84 3.61 -2.30
CA GLN A 44 7.98 3.97 -1.48
C GLN A 44 7.78 5.37 -0.87
N ALA A 45 7.86 5.45 0.46
CA ALA A 45 7.72 6.71 1.18
C ALA A 45 9.03 7.53 1.18
N ASP A 46 10.17 6.88 0.97
CA ASP A 46 11.49 7.50 0.92
C ASP A 46 11.83 7.90 -0.53
N LEU A 47 11.97 9.21 -0.75
CA LEU A 47 12.28 9.81 -2.05
C LEU A 47 13.79 10.02 -2.27
N THR A 48 14.63 9.46 -1.38
CA THR A 48 16.09 9.64 -1.40
C THR A 48 16.81 8.57 -2.22
#